data_AF-A0A976KY88-F1
#
_entry.id   AF-A0A976KY88-F1
#
_cell.length_a   1.000
_cell.length_b   1.000
_cell.length_c   1.000
_cell.angle_alpha   90.00
_cell.angle_beta   90.00
_cell.angle_gamma   90.00
#
_symmetry.space_group_name_H-M   'P 1'
#
loop_
_entity.id
_entity.type
_entity.pdbx_description
1 polymer ?
#
loop_
_entity_poly.entity_id
_entity_poly.type
_entity_poly.pdbx_seq_one_letter_code
_entity_poly.pdbx_strand_id
1 'polypeptide(L)'
;MKQTKKTFLVAVISGFLIFSSALIFGDKTLAQGSQISVESSTGGSPVETAGQILSLLQELNAIQLDDAIFTDPMFVSLKDYHVDLSEEPKQRSNPFAVIGQDAVIPQTTGASTPAPITGTPTL
;
A
#
# COMPACT_ATOMS: atom_id res chain seq x y z
N MET A 1 57.83 9.04 39.00
CA MET A 1 57.07 8.41 37.89
C MET A 1 55.60 8.06 38.20
N LYS A 2 55.11 8.10 39.45
CA LYS A 2 53.70 7.74 39.74
C LYS A 2 52.68 8.84 39.39
N GLN A 3 53.07 10.10 39.39
CA GLN A 3 52.16 11.23 39.13
C GLN A 3 51.85 11.43 37.65
N THR A 4 52.83 11.24 36.75
CA THR A 4 52.62 11.37 35.29
C THR A 4 51.65 10.33 34.73
N LYS A 5 51.63 9.12 35.32
CA LYS A 5 50.68 8.06 34.96
C LYS A 5 49.23 8.43 35.30
N LYS A 6 49.00 9.09 36.45
CA LYS A 6 47.68 9.56 36.86
C LYS A 6 47.19 10.72 35.99
N THR A 7 48.06 11.68 35.68
CA THR A 7 47.75 12.78 34.77
C THR A 7 47.41 12.27 33.35
N PHE A 8 48.15 11.27 32.87
CA PHE A 8 47.85 10.62 31.59
C PHE A 8 46.48 9.92 31.60
N LEU A 9 46.16 9.20 32.67
CA LEU A 9 44.86 8.53 32.82
C LEU A 9 43.69 9.52 32.77
N VAL A 10 43.81 10.66 33.47
CA VAL A 10 42.77 11.71 33.49
C VAL A 10 42.60 12.36 32.11
N ALA A 11 43.69 12.60 31.38
CA ALA A 11 43.63 13.16 30.04
C ALA A 11 42.91 12.23 29.04
N VAL A 12 43.16 10.93 29.12
CA VAL A 12 42.49 9.93 28.27
C VAL A 12 40.99 9.85 28.58
N ILE A 13 40.61 9.83 29.86
CA ILE A 13 39.20 9.80 30.27
C ILE A 13 38.48 11.08 29.83
N SER A 14 39.10 12.25 30.01
CA SER A 14 38.52 13.52 29.55
C SER A 14 38.34 13.55 28.03
N GLY A 15 39.33 13.09 27.27
CA GLY A 15 39.22 12.99 25.81
C GLY A 15 38.10 12.03 25.36
N PHE A 16 37.98 10.87 26.03
CA PHE A 16 36.92 9.91 25.73
C PHE A 16 35.52 10.46 26.03
N LEU A 17 35.35 11.21 27.13
CA LEU A 17 34.06 11.84 27.45
C LEU A 17 33.68 12.94 26.45
N ILE A 18 34.63 13.75 26.00
CA ILE A 18 34.39 14.78 24.98
C ILE A 18 34.06 14.14 23.62
N PHE A 19 34.76 13.08 23.24
CA PHE A 19 34.49 12.35 21.99
C PHE A 19 33.12 11.66 22.03
N SER A 20 32.77 11.04 23.16
CA SER A 20 31.47 10.38 23.35
C SER A 20 30.33 11.39 23.34
N SER A 21 30.48 12.56 23.97
CA SER A 21 29.45 13.60 23.93
C SER A 21 29.31 14.18 22.52
N ALA A 22 30.40 14.34 21.76
CA ALA A 22 30.33 14.76 20.37
C ALA A 22 29.60 13.75 19.47
N LEU A 23 29.75 12.43 19.70
CA LEU A 23 29.00 11.42 18.95
C LEU A 23 27.51 11.35 19.34
N ILE A 24 27.16 11.62 20.60
CA ILE A 24 25.76 11.56 21.07
C ILE A 24 24.99 12.85 20.73
N PHE A 25 25.66 14.00 20.72
CA PHE A 25 25.04 15.31 20.49
C PHE A 25 25.34 15.92 19.10
N GLY A 26 26.16 15.24 18.28
CA GLY A 26 26.67 15.75 17.00
C GLY A 26 25.68 15.80 15.84
N ASP A 27 24.53 15.12 15.92
CA ASP A 27 23.54 15.06 14.84
C ASP A 27 22.53 16.23 14.82
N LYS A 28 22.90 17.40 15.36
CA LYS A 28 22.00 18.56 15.48
C LYS A 28 22.32 19.72 14.54
N THR A 29 22.85 19.48 13.35
CA THR A 29 22.92 20.53 12.32
C THR A 29 22.67 19.97 10.92
N LEU A 30 21.72 20.63 10.22
CA LEU A 30 21.31 20.47 8.81
C LEU A 30 20.10 19.58 8.53
N ALA A 31 18.96 19.89 9.17
CA ALA A 31 17.66 19.66 8.55
C ALA A 31 17.08 21.03 8.16
N GLN A 32 17.41 21.50 6.95
CA GLN A 32 16.61 22.54 6.30
C GLN A 32 15.21 21.96 6.13
N GLY A 33 14.24 22.56 6.82
CA GLY A 33 12.87 22.11 6.86
C GLY A 33 12.26 22.06 5.46
N SER A 34 11.98 20.86 4.98
CA SER A 34 10.99 20.64 3.93
C SER A 34 9.62 20.95 4.52
N GLN A 35 9.08 22.12 4.19
CA GLN A 35 7.73 22.51 4.56
C GLN A 35 6.73 21.70 3.75
N ILE A 36 6.15 20.67 4.37
CA ILE A 36 4.93 20.04 3.86
C ILE A 36 3.77 20.94 4.30
N SER A 37 3.14 21.62 3.34
CA SER A 37 1.91 22.36 3.58
C SER A 37 0.76 21.34 3.67
N VAL A 38 0.36 21.02 4.90
CA VAL A 38 -0.83 20.20 5.17
C VAL A 38 -2.02 21.15 5.20
N GLU A 39 -2.84 21.10 4.15
CA GLU A 39 -4.13 21.76 4.15
C GLU A 39 -5.00 21.09 5.23
N SER A 40 -5.25 21.86 6.29
CA SER A 40 -5.91 21.38 7.49
C SER A 40 -7.41 21.31 7.21
N SER A 41 -7.92 20.14 6.82
CA SER A 41 -9.36 19.88 6.96
C SER A 41 -9.66 19.76 8.45
N THR A 42 -10.25 20.81 9.00
CA THR A 42 -11.00 20.90 10.26
C THR A 42 -11.00 19.63 11.13
N GLY A 43 -10.29 19.66 12.27
CA GLY A 43 -10.68 18.87 13.44
C GLY A 43 -9.63 18.04 14.18
N GLY A 44 -8.32 18.31 14.08
CA GLY A 44 -7.33 17.59 14.89
C GLY A 44 -6.00 18.34 15.02
N SER A 45 -5.45 18.40 16.25
CA SER A 45 -4.11 18.95 16.50
C SER A 45 -3.06 18.08 15.79
N PRO A 46 -2.13 18.65 14.98
CA PRO A 46 -1.15 17.88 14.20
C PRO A 46 -0.19 17.04 15.06
N VAL A 47 -0.06 17.36 16.36
CA VAL A 47 0.78 16.63 17.31
C VAL A 47 0.19 15.25 17.66
N GLU A 48 -1.14 15.14 17.73
CA GLU A 48 -1.84 13.89 18.06
C GLU A 48 -1.69 12.87 16.92
N THR A 49 -1.84 13.32 15.67
CA THR A 49 -1.74 12.47 14.48
C THR A 49 -0.33 11.90 14.30
N ALA A 50 0.72 12.69 14.57
CA ALA A 50 2.10 12.23 14.46
C ALA A 50 2.43 11.10 15.46
N GLY A 51 1.94 11.22 16.70
CA GLY A 51 2.10 10.18 17.72
C GLY A 51 1.34 8.90 17.39
N GLN A 52 0.14 9.02 16.81
CA GLN A 52 -0.67 7.87 16.38
C GLN A 52 -0.02 7.11 15.22
N ILE A 53 0.53 7.81 14.22
CA ILE A 53 1.25 7.20 13.09
C ILE A 53 2.51 6.48 13.59
N LEU A 54 3.28 7.10 14.49
CA LEU A 54 4.48 6.46 15.05
C LEU A 54 4.14 5.20 15.86
N SER A 55 3.04 5.24 16.62
CA SER A 55 2.55 4.09 17.38
C SER A 55 2.12 2.95 16.46
N LEU A 56 1.39 3.25 15.39
CA LEU A 56 0.98 2.27 14.38
C LEU A 56 2.20 1.67 13.66
N LEU A 57 3.19 2.49 13.30
CA LEU A 57 4.41 2.00 12.65
C LEU A 57 5.21 1.08 13.58
N GLN A 58 5.23 1.35 14.88
CA GLN A 58 5.88 0.48 15.86
C GLN A 58 5.13 -0.84 16.04
N GLU A 59 3.80 -0.82 16.01
CA GLU A 59 2.96 -2.02 16.00
C GLU A 59 3.19 -2.86 14.75
N LEU A 60 3.21 -2.24 13.56
CA LEU A 60 3.47 -2.94 12.30
C LEU A 60 4.90 -3.50 12.23
N ASN A 61 5.89 -2.81 12.83
CA ASN A 61 7.27 -3.32 12.89
C ASN A 61 7.40 -4.55 13.80
N ALA A 62 6.56 -4.66 14.84
CA ALA A 62 6.53 -5.82 15.73
C ALA A 62 5.89 -7.05 15.08
N ILE A 63 5.14 -6.89 13.98
CA ILE A 63 4.57 -7.99 13.22
C ILE A 63 5.69 -8.63 12.39
N GLN A 64 6.14 -9.79 12.83
CA GLN A 64 7.00 -10.66 12.03
C GLN A 64 6.15 -11.75 11.39
N LEU A 65 6.31 -11.94 10.08
CA LEU A 65 5.77 -13.13 9.42
C LEU A 65 6.63 -14.34 9.82
N ASP A 66 5.96 -15.44 10.12
CA ASP A 66 6.64 -16.73 10.30
C ASP A 66 7.04 -17.28 8.94
N ASP A 67 8.34 -17.24 8.62
CA ASP A 67 8.87 -17.74 7.35
C ASP A 67 8.60 -19.24 7.13
N ALA A 68 8.31 -19.98 8.20
CA ALA A 68 7.98 -21.40 8.12
C ALA A 68 6.72 -21.64 7.26
N ILE A 69 5.77 -20.69 7.23
CA ILE A 69 4.55 -20.82 6.42
C ILE A 69 4.85 -20.97 4.93
N PHE A 70 5.91 -20.32 4.43
CA PHE A 70 6.31 -20.39 3.02
C PHE A 70 7.03 -21.69 2.67
N THR A 71 7.51 -22.43 3.67
CA THR A 71 8.13 -23.75 3.53
C THR A 71 7.18 -24.90 3.77
N ASP A 72 5.96 -24.63 4.28
CA ASP A 72 4.94 -25.63 4.52
C ASP A 72 4.55 -26.31 3.20
N PRO A 73 4.62 -27.66 3.10
CA PRO A 73 4.17 -28.39 1.92
C PRO A 73 2.74 -28.05 1.47
N MET A 74 1.85 -27.68 2.38
CA MET A 74 0.51 -27.21 2.08
C MET A 74 0.52 -25.86 1.36
N PHE A 75 1.32 -24.91 1.82
CA PHE A 75 1.47 -23.61 1.17
C PHE A 75 2.11 -23.75 -0.21
N VAL A 76 3.16 -24.56 -0.33
CA VAL A 76 3.84 -24.85 -1.62
C VAL A 76 2.93 -25.56 -2.62
N SER A 77 1.95 -26.32 -2.13
CA SER A 77 0.98 -27.02 -2.98
C SER A 77 -0.14 -26.14 -3.52
N LEU A 78 -0.29 -24.91 -3.01
CA LEU A 78 -1.30 -23.97 -3.50
C LEU A 78 -0.99 -23.59 -4.95
N LYS A 79 -1.93 -23.96 -5.83
CA LYS A 79 -1.90 -23.53 -7.23
C LYS A 79 -2.80 -22.32 -7.36
N ASP A 80 -2.26 -21.26 -7.93
CA ASP A 80 -3.07 -20.14 -8.39
C ASP A 80 -3.89 -20.58 -9.61
N TYR A 81 -5.20 -20.33 -9.58
CA TYR A 81 -6.12 -20.66 -10.66
C TYR A 81 -6.63 -19.36 -11.26
N HIS A 82 -6.08 -19.00 -12.41
CA HIS A 82 -6.69 -17.97 -13.24
C HIS A 82 -7.82 -18.61 -14.07
N VAL A 83 -8.96 -17.92 -14.12
CA VAL A 83 -10.02 -18.18 -15.09
C VAL A 83 -9.94 -17.08 -16.13
N ASP A 84 -9.82 -17.48 -17.40
CA ASP A 84 -9.99 -16.55 -18.50
C ASP A 84 -11.45 -16.08 -18.52
N LEU A 85 -11.65 -14.80 -18.26
CA LEU A 85 -12.97 -14.19 -18.38
C LEU A 85 -13.32 -14.10 -19.86
N SER A 86 -14.19 -14.99 -20.31
CA SER A 86 -14.82 -14.84 -21.62
C SER A 86 -15.62 -13.54 -21.65
N GLU A 87 -15.51 -12.76 -22.73
CA GLU A 87 -16.30 -11.55 -22.88
C GLU A 87 -17.80 -11.86 -22.78
N GLU A 88 -18.44 -11.35 -21.73
CA GLU A 88 -19.89 -11.42 -21.62
C GLU A 88 -20.52 -10.52 -22.70
N PRO A 89 -21.61 -10.97 -23.35
CA PRO A 89 -22.34 -10.12 -24.27
C PRO A 89 -22.87 -8.89 -23.50
N LYS A 90 -22.37 -7.70 -23.84
CA LYS A 90 -22.78 -6.40 -23.28
C LYS A 90 -24.21 -6.06 -23.70
N GLN A 91 -25.22 -6.73 -23.14
CA GLN A 91 -26.62 -6.57 -23.55
C GLN A 91 -27.55 -5.99 -22.48
N ARG A 92 -27.04 -5.60 -21.31
CA ARG A 92 -27.86 -4.89 -20.33
C ARG A 92 -27.60 -3.39 -20.41
N SER A 93 -28.63 -2.62 -20.78
CA SER A 93 -28.65 -1.18 -20.57
C SER A 93 -28.38 -0.87 -19.10
N ASN A 94 -27.60 0.18 -18.83
CA ASN A 94 -27.27 0.58 -17.47
C ASN A 94 -28.55 1.02 -16.73
N PRO A 95 -29.02 0.29 -15.69
CA PRO A 95 -30.23 0.66 -14.96
C PRO A 95 -30.05 1.91 -14.09
N PHE A 96 -28.82 2.40 -13.98
CA PHE A 96 -28.45 3.64 -13.30
C PHE A 96 -28.14 4.77 -14.28
N ALA A 97 -28.42 4.61 -15.59
CA ALA A 97 -28.31 5.71 -16.53
C ALA A 97 -29.31 6.82 -16.14
N VAL A 98 -28.86 8.07 -16.20
CA VAL A 98 -29.72 9.22 -15.99
C VAL A 98 -30.79 9.20 -17.08
N ILE A 99 -32.06 9.24 -16.67
CA ILE A 99 -33.19 9.21 -17.58
C ILE A 99 -33.05 10.34 -18.61
N GLY A 100 -33.03 10.00 -19.89
CA GLY A 100 -32.83 10.96 -20.99
C GLY A 100 -31.38 11.11 -21.49
N GLN A 101 -30.42 10.32 -20.96
CA GLN A 101 -29.02 10.28 -21.44
C GLN A 101 -28.60 8.90 -21.98
N ASP A 102 -29.54 8.13 -22.52
CA ASP A 102 -29.20 6.84 -23.14
C ASP A 102 -28.28 7.07 -24.34
N ALA A 103 -27.07 6.49 -24.27
CA ALA A 103 -26.19 6.41 -25.41
C ALA A 103 -26.85 5.54 -26.48
N VAL A 104 -27.10 6.12 -27.66
CA VAL A 104 -27.56 5.40 -28.85
C VAL A 104 -26.44 4.45 -29.28
N ILE A 105 -26.45 3.22 -28.79
CA ILE A 105 -25.54 2.17 -29.27
C ILE A 105 -26.12 1.69 -30.61
N PRO A 106 -25.35 1.70 -31.72
CA PRO A 106 -25.79 1.07 -32.96
C PRO A 106 -26.06 -0.42 -32.70
N GLN A 107 -27.34 -0.80 -32.72
CA GLN A 107 -27.71 -2.21 -32.79
C GLN A 107 -27.16 -2.75 -34.11
N THR A 108 -26.11 -3.56 -34.04
CA THR A 108 -25.81 -4.48 -35.13
C THR A 108 -26.98 -5.44 -35.21
N THR A 109 -27.82 -5.21 -36.21
CA THR A 109 -28.96 -6.03 -36.57
C THR A 109 -28.46 -7.42 -36.95
N GLY A 110 -28.38 -8.31 -35.97
CA GLY A 110 -28.33 -9.74 -36.19
C GLY A 110 -29.64 -10.15 -36.85
N ALA A 111 -29.65 -10.18 -38.18
CA ALA A 111 -30.74 -10.67 -38.99
C ALA A 111 -31.00 -12.14 -38.66
N SER A 112 -31.94 -12.39 -37.75
CA SER A 112 -32.64 -13.66 -37.65
C SER A 112 -33.55 -13.79 -38.87
N THR A 113 -33.02 -14.36 -39.95
CA THR A 113 -33.83 -14.92 -41.03
C THR A 113 -34.70 -16.03 -40.44
N PRO A 114 -36.05 -15.91 -40.44
CA PRO A 114 -36.89 -17.06 -40.17
C PRO A 114 -36.75 -18.03 -41.36
N ALA A 115 -36.32 -19.27 -41.09
CA ALA A 115 -36.37 -20.34 -42.07
C ALA A 115 -37.83 -20.54 -42.53
N PRO A 116 -38.11 -20.72 -43.83
CA PRO A 116 -39.45 -21.04 -44.29
C PRO A 116 -39.83 -22.44 -43.82
N ILE A 117 -40.84 -22.53 -42.94
CA ILE A 117 -41.49 -23.80 -42.59
C ILE A 117 -42.38 -24.25 -43.74
N THR A 118 -41.89 -25.14 -44.60
CA THR A 118 -42.74 -25.90 -45.53
C THR A 118 -43.37 -27.07 -44.77
N GLY A 119 -44.51 -26.79 -44.12
CA GLY A 119 -45.43 -27.82 -43.63
C GLY A 119 -46.51 -28.09 -44.69
N THR A 120 -46.44 -29.24 -45.34
CA THR A 120 -47.49 -29.75 -46.23
C THR A 120 -48.76 -30.07 -45.41
N PRO A 121 -49.94 -29.54 -45.75
CA PRO A 121 -51.19 -30.01 -45.16
C PRO A 121 -51.63 -31.31 -45.85
N THR A 122 -51.61 -32.42 -45.12
CA THR A 122 -52.27 -33.67 -45.51
C THR A 122 -53.70 -33.64 -44.99
N LEU A 123 -54.68 -33.70 -45.91
CA LEU A 123 -56.03 -34.22 -45.67
C LEU A 123 -56.29 -35.35 -46.66
#